data_AF-A0A496UKL8-F1
#
_entry.id   AF-A0A496UKL8-F1
#
_cell.length_a   1.000
_cell.length_b   1.000
_cell.length_c   1.000
_cell.angle_alpha   90.00
_cell.angle_beta   90.00
_cell.angle_gamma   90.00
#
_symmetry.space_group_name_H-M   'P 1'
#
loop_
_entity.id
_entity.type
_entity.pdbx_description
1 polymer ?
#
loop_
_entity_poly.entity_id
_entity_poly.type
_entity_poly.pdbx_seq_one_letter_code
_entity_poly.pdbx_strand_id
1 'polypeptide(L)'
;MKRLFFVLLTWLFIQPAFAATGVWYACDANGTSDNLEAPATNITISGGVATLTEQTGNIGAGMDITYDATHHAYIAPNRIGFDSGGTTELLPGTKIAGGTSGAIGIVRYVETTSGTWSGGDAAGYIYFEENTSGTWQNDEQINRTKPTTSDNIATTDGTLQGNIGNGNTEFVVKAANGTDAANYGQIAVDSIKADYASLALLEASFEDSNHLDGNLTATDTVLFATCYTRNKADTTAVTIDFTSSDADNYFQVYTPIGEAESINSQRHEGKWDDGKYRLEGNQGYGGFLSMAKDYSKAIGIQVNNTGGTGYGSIRINANYCLVDKCITKGATEGFYNYGEYCCIRNCIGFNCANNGYRSKSYGSTGTYLINCSFIDCETGINGSSGYTRVYNTVAFGNTTNWDGAFYSGSDYNAGETADDPPGSNDIVTVTSGDFTDYANDNFHIVAISDLVDAGTDFSSDLTWPFSDDIDDDTRSGTWDIGADEYISSGPSPSFCVPIFSTDGIHSLIFGGQVIK
;
A
#
# COMPACT_ATOMS: atom_id res chain seq x y z
N MET A 1 42.21 -22.61 19.01
CA MET A 1 42.22 -21.13 18.93
C MET A 1 42.46 -20.71 17.49
N LYS A 2 41.40 -20.40 16.74
CA LYS A 2 41.47 -19.62 15.51
C LYS A 2 40.31 -18.63 15.58
N ARG A 3 40.62 -17.38 15.90
CA ARG A 3 39.65 -16.28 15.97
C ARG A 3 39.41 -15.81 14.54
N LEU A 4 38.19 -16.00 14.05
CA LEU A 4 37.72 -15.43 12.81
C LEU A 4 37.32 -13.98 13.12
N PHE A 5 38.07 -13.02 12.58
CA PHE A 5 37.73 -11.60 12.67
C PHE A 5 36.61 -11.31 11.66
N PHE A 6 35.41 -11.02 12.15
CA PHE A 6 34.39 -10.34 11.37
C PHE A 6 34.84 -8.88 11.19
N VAL A 7 35.13 -8.49 9.95
CA VAL A 7 35.24 -7.08 9.58
C VAL A 7 33.82 -6.63 9.25
N LEU A 8 33.20 -5.93 10.19
CA LEU A 8 31.98 -5.18 9.96
C LEU A 8 32.35 -4.00 9.06
N LEU A 9 32.15 -4.14 7.75
CA LEU A 9 32.26 -3.04 6.80
C LEU A 9 30.99 -2.19 6.96
N THR A 10 30.99 -1.27 7.91
CA THR A 10 29.96 -0.21 7.99
C THR A 10 30.14 0.68 6.77
N TRP A 11 29.26 0.51 5.79
CA TRP A 11 29.08 1.48 4.72
C TRP A 11 28.58 2.77 5.38
N LEU A 12 29.45 3.77 5.42
CA LEU A 12 29.07 5.14 5.75
C LEU A 12 28.30 5.66 4.53
N PHE A 13 26.99 5.40 4.47
CA PHE A 13 26.11 6.14 3.57
C PHE A 13 26.13 7.58 4.05
N ILE A 14 26.68 8.48 3.24
CA ILE A 14 26.37 9.90 3.33
C ILE A 14 24.89 9.96 2.98
N GLN A 15 24.02 10.00 3.98
CA GLN A 15 22.60 10.28 3.78
C GLN A 15 22.51 11.65 3.09
N PRO A 16 21.72 11.80 2.01
CA PRO A 16 21.46 13.12 1.45
C PRO A 16 20.92 14.04 2.56
N ALA A 17 21.22 15.34 2.44
CA ALA A 17 20.93 16.32 3.49
C ALA A 17 19.43 16.55 3.71
N PHE A 18 18.57 16.07 2.79
CA PHE A 18 17.10 16.12 2.85
C PHE A 18 16.53 14.85 2.20
N ALA A 19 15.32 14.44 2.61
CA ALA A 19 14.59 13.40 1.90
C ALA A 19 14.13 13.96 0.54
N ALA A 20 13.93 13.09 -0.45
CA ALA A 20 13.39 13.47 -1.75
C ALA A 20 12.06 14.26 -1.61
N THR A 21 11.63 14.91 -2.67
CA THR A 21 10.34 15.60 -2.73
C THR A 21 9.26 14.64 -3.19
N GLY A 22 8.09 14.63 -2.53
CA GLY A 22 6.95 13.83 -2.96
C GLY A 22 6.17 14.52 -4.09
N VAL A 23 5.91 13.78 -5.18
CA VAL A 23 5.06 14.23 -6.30
C VAL A 23 3.90 13.27 -6.46
N TRP A 24 2.66 13.79 -6.49
CA TRP A 24 1.45 12.98 -6.63
C TRP A 24 0.73 13.30 -7.92
N TYR A 25 0.51 12.28 -8.74
CA TYR A 25 -0.31 12.35 -9.95
C TYR A 25 -1.37 11.26 -9.94
N ALA A 26 -2.54 11.57 -10.49
CA ALA A 26 -3.65 10.62 -10.61
C ALA A 26 -3.82 10.14 -12.04
N CYS A 27 -4.08 8.84 -12.16
CA CYS A 27 -4.67 8.25 -13.34
C CYS A 27 -6.07 7.69 -13.01
N ASP A 28 -6.96 7.72 -14.00
CA ASP A 28 -8.33 7.23 -13.86
C ASP A 28 -8.70 6.33 -15.04
N ALA A 29 -9.06 5.08 -14.76
CA ALA A 29 -9.48 4.10 -15.77
C ALA A 29 -10.70 4.55 -16.60
N ASN A 30 -11.48 5.51 -16.08
CA ASN A 30 -12.61 6.12 -16.76
C ASN A 30 -12.21 7.24 -17.73
N GLY A 31 -10.96 7.70 -17.70
CA GLY A 31 -10.43 8.80 -18.53
C GLY A 31 -10.43 10.16 -17.82
N THR A 32 -10.05 11.21 -18.55
CA THR A 32 -9.84 12.57 -18.02
C THR A 32 -10.99 13.54 -18.31
N SER A 33 -12.10 13.06 -18.88
CA SER A 33 -13.24 13.92 -19.24
C SER A 33 -14.10 14.34 -18.05
N ASP A 34 -13.96 13.65 -16.93
CA ASP A 34 -14.90 13.75 -15.83
C ASP A 34 -14.40 14.80 -14.84
N ASN A 35 -15.14 15.90 -14.74
CA ASN A 35 -14.96 16.87 -13.68
C ASN A 35 -15.65 16.34 -12.42
N LEU A 36 -14.85 16.03 -11.40
CA LEU A 36 -15.29 15.42 -10.14
C LEU A 36 -15.71 16.45 -9.10
N GLU A 37 -15.56 17.75 -9.40
CA GLU A 37 -15.93 18.81 -8.45
C GLU A 37 -17.44 18.86 -8.21
N ALA A 38 -17.82 19.11 -6.95
CA ALA A 38 -19.17 19.52 -6.60
C ALA A 38 -19.49 20.90 -7.23
N PRO A 39 -20.76 21.23 -7.51
CA PRO A 39 -21.12 22.40 -8.32
C PRO A 39 -20.54 23.72 -7.79
N ALA A 40 -20.02 24.55 -8.70
CA ALA A 40 -19.46 25.90 -8.46
C ALA A 40 -18.61 25.99 -7.19
N THR A 41 -17.39 25.44 -7.25
CA THR A 41 -16.42 25.49 -6.17
C THR A 41 -15.53 26.73 -6.32
N ASN A 42 -15.22 27.39 -5.20
CA ASN A 42 -14.10 28.33 -5.12
C ASN A 42 -12.96 27.68 -4.33
N ILE A 43 -11.72 27.97 -4.73
CA ILE A 43 -10.50 27.61 -4.02
C ILE A 43 -9.87 28.84 -3.37
N THR A 44 -9.28 28.66 -2.20
CA THR A 44 -8.28 29.57 -1.60
C THR A 44 -7.10 28.73 -1.17
N ILE A 45 -5.86 29.15 -1.43
CA ILE A 45 -4.66 28.39 -1.07
C ILE A 45 -3.80 29.23 -0.12
N SER A 46 -3.41 28.63 1.01
CA SER A 46 -2.45 29.22 1.95
C SER A 46 -1.50 28.15 2.48
N GLY A 47 -0.20 28.34 2.29
CA GLY A 47 0.83 27.46 2.85
C GLY A 47 0.72 26.00 2.38
N GLY A 48 0.41 25.77 1.10
CA GLY A 48 0.20 24.42 0.57
C GLY A 48 -1.12 23.76 1.00
N VAL A 49 -2.03 24.50 1.62
CA VAL A 49 -3.36 24.01 2.03
C VAL A 49 -4.44 24.76 1.28
N ALA A 50 -5.27 24.02 0.54
CA ALA A 50 -6.43 24.52 -0.19
C ALA A 50 -7.70 24.38 0.64
N THR A 51 -8.54 25.41 0.61
CA THR A 51 -9.93 25.34 1.07
C THR A 51 -10.87 25.37 -0.12
N LEU A 52 -11.70 24.34 -0.23
CA LEU A 52 -12.76 24.18 -1.24
C LEU A 52 -14.13 24.15 -0.56
N THR A 53 -15.21 24.28 -1.32
CA THR A 53 -16.52 23.79 -0.85
C THR A 53 -16.48 22.28 -0.64
N GLU A 54 -17.39 21.72 0.17
CA GLU A 54 -17.45 20.28 0.42
C GLU A 54 -17.52 19.51 -0.91
N GLN A 55 -16.65 18.50 -1.02
CA GLN A 55 -16.54 17.66 -2.22
C GLN A 55 -17.12 16.28 -1.93
N THR A 56 -17.82 15.70 -2.91
CA THR A 56 -18.49 14.40 -2.81
C THR A 56 -18.27 13.61 -4.11
N GLY A 57 -17.16 12.89 -4.22
CA GLY A 57 -16.78 12.17 -5.44
C GLY A 57 -15.52 11.37 -5.24
N ASN A 58 -14.94 10.79 -6.29
CA ASN A 58 -13.64 10.10 -6.22
C ASN A 58 -12.48 11.10 -6.24
N ILE A 59 -12.52 12.08 -5.34
CA ILE A 59 -11.46 13.08 -5.18
C ILE A 59 -10.48 12.60 -4.10
N GLY A 60 -9.19 12.81 -4.35
CA GLY A 60 -8.12 12.44 -3.43
C GLY A 60 -6.75 12.81 -3.99
N ALA A 61 -5.71 12.29 -3.38
CA ALA A 61 -4.32 12.44 -3.77
C ALA A 61 -4.12 12.22 -5.28
N GLY A 62 -3.25 13.03 -5.88
CA GLY A 62 -2.89 13.04 -7.28
C GLY A 62 -3.87 13.77 -8.21
N MET A 63 -5.09 14.08 -7.78
CA MET A 63 -6.05 14.81 -8.62
C MET A 63 -5.55 16.23 -8.91
N ASP A 64 -5.63 16.63 -10.18
CA ASP A 64 -5.36 17.99 -10.65
C ASP A 64 -6.57 18.88 -10.37
N ILE A 65 -6.31 19.99 -9.68
CA ILE A 65 -7.23 21.11 -9.50
C ILE A 65 -6.79 22.21 -10.46
N THR A 66 -7.55 22.39 -11.53
CA THR A 66 -7.38 23.53 -12.44
C THR A 66 -8.19 24.72 -11.92
N TYR A 67 -7.57 25.89 -11.81
CA TYR A 67 -8.22 27.14 -11.42
C TYR A 67 -7.61 28.33 -12.19
N ASP A 68 -8.37 29.42 -12.30
CA ASP A 68 -7.97 30.61 -13.08
C ASP A 68 -7.58 30.27 -14.53
N ALA A 69 -8.25 29.27 -15.11
CA ALA A 69 -8.05 28.68 -16.43
C ALA A 69 -6.68 28.03 -16.73
N THR A 70 -5.62 28.39 -16.02
CA THR A 70 -4.24 27.97 -16.34
C THR A 70 -3.40 27.53 -15.14
N HIS A 71 -3.87 27.72 -13.92
CA HIS A 71 -3.14 27.30 -12.73
C HIS A 71 -3.58 25.91 -12.32
N HIS A 72 -2.60 25.13 -11.87
CA HIS A 72 -2.77 23.74 -11.48
C HIS A 72 -2.22 23.53 -10.08
N ALA A 73 -2.91 22.72 -9.29
CA ALA A 73 -2.43 22.23 -8.02
C ALA A 73 -2.89 20.78 -7.84
N TYR A 74 -2.02 19.94 -7.30
CA TYR A 74 -2.24 18.51 -7.17
C TYR A 74 -2.50 18.16 -5.71
N ILE A 75 -3.58 17.44 -5.45
CA ILE A 75 -3.91 17.02 -4.09
C ILE A 75 -2.84 16.04 -3.60
N ALA A 76 -2.39 16.21 -2.36
CA ALA A 76 -1.56 15.24 -1.65
C ALA A 76 -2.34 14.65 -0.46
N PRO A 77 -1.91 13.51 0.09
CA PRO A 77 -2.52 12.97 1.29
C PRO A 77 -2.48 13.95 2.47
N ASN A 78 -3.33 13.73 3.48
CA ASN A 78 -3.27 14.48 4.73
C ASN A 78 -1.85 14.40 5.31
N ARG A 79 -1.42 15.47 5.99
CA ARG A 79 -0.09 15.54 6.61
C ARG A 79 -0.11 16.22 7.97
N ILE A 80 0.87 15.91 8.81
CA ILE A 80 1.23 16.74 9.98
C ILE A 80 2.62 17.32 9.76
N GLY A 81 2.85 18.52 10.30
CA GLY A 81 4.22 19.02 10.47
C GLY A 81 4.89 18.32 11.65
N PHE A 82 6.21 18.21 11.61
CA PHE A 82 7.02 17.77 12.74
C PHE A 82 8.28 18.61 12.87
N ASP A 83 8.72 18.79 14.11
CA ASP A 83 10.05 19.28 14.47
C ASP A 83 10.78 18.28 15.36
N SER A 84 12.08 18.51 15.57
CA SER A 84 12.91 17.77 16.52
C SER A 84 12.87 16.24 16.29
N GLY A 85 13.00 15.81 15.03
CA GLY A 85 13.06 14.39 14.67
C GLY A 85 14.20 13.70 15.41
N GLY A 86 13.89 12.58 16.07
CA GLY A 86 14.82 11.72 16.78
C GLY A 86 15.86 11.10 15.85
N THR A 87 16.71 10.20 16.35
CA THR A 87 17.89 9.73 15.58
C THR A 87 17.61 8.72 14.47
N THR A 88 16.35 8.37 14.22
CA THR A 88 15.95 7.35 13.25
C THR A 88 14.69 7.78 12.54
N GLU A 89 14.74 7.81 11.22
CA GLU A 89 13.62 8.19 10.37
C GLU A 89 12.44 7.23 10.50
N LEU A 90 11.24 7.79 10.41
CA LEU A 90 10.00 7.03 10.26
C LEU A 90 9.89 6.56 8.81
N LEU A 91 9.71 5.25 8.61
CA LEU A 91 9.62 4.66 7.28
C LEU A 91 8.15 4.53 6.83
N PRO A 92 7.86 4.50 5.52
CA PRO A 92 6.53 4.16 5.01
C PRO A 92 5.98 2.85 5.63
N GLY A 93 4.67 2.81 5.92
CA GLY A 93 3.98 1.71 6.60
C GLY A 93 4.11 1.71 8.13
N THR A 94 4.88 2.64 8.71
CA THR A 94 5.03 2.75 10.17
C THR A 94 3.74 3.25 10.80
N LYS A 95 3.23 2.56 11.84
CA LYS A 95 2.12 3.05 12.66
C LYS A 95 2.66 3.94 13.78
N ILE A 96 2.10 5.13 13.92
CA ILE A 96 2.49 6.15 14.90
C ILE A 96 1.29 6.59 15.74
N ALA A 97 1.56 7.19 16.89
CA ALA A 97 0.54 7.78 17.75
C ALA A 97 1.04 9.07 18.44
N GLY A 98 0.12 10.02 18.63
CA GLY A 98 0.31 11.20 19.47
C GLY A 98 0.39 10.80 20.94
N GLY A 99 1.47 11.17 21.60
CA GLY A 99 1.74 10.80 22.98
C GLY A 99 0.73 11.39 23.97
N THR A 100 0.10 12.52 23.63
CA THR A 100 -0.90 13.17 24.49
C THR A 100 -2.32 12.95 23.97
N SER A 101 -2.53 13.15 22.66
CA SER A 101 -3.85 13.05 22.04
C SER A 101 -4.33 11.61 21.88
N GLY A 102 -3.40 10.65 21.78
CA GLY A 102 -3.70 9.29 21.36
C GLY A 102 -4.14 9.19 19.90
N ALA A 103 -4.05 10.28 19.12
CA ALA A 103 -4.30 10.25 17.69
C ALA A 103 -3.35 9.22 17.05
N ILE A 104 -3.85 8.34 16.21
CA ILE A 104 -3.00 7.36 15.52
C ILE A 104 -2.57 7.92 14.15
N GLY A 105 -1.67 7.24 13.43
CA GLY A 105 -1.12 7.57 12.10
C GLY A 105 -0.58 6.34 11.37
N ILE A 106 -0.80 6.16 10.07
CA ILE A 106 0.04 5.26 9.23
C ILE A 106 0.83 6.10 8.22
N VAL A 107 2.15 6.04 8.29
CA VAL A 107 3.05 6.85 7.46
C VAL A 107 3.00 6.38 6.00
N ARG A 108 2.60 7.26 5.09
CA ARG A 108 2.81 7.11 3.64
C ARG A 108 4.24 7.50 3.27
N TYR A 109 4.64 8.66 3.75
CA TYR A 109 5.85 9.33 3.31
C TYR A 109 6.31 10.36 4.33
N VAL A 110 7.62 10.54 4.45
CA VAL A 110 8.25 11.56 5.28
C VAL A 110 9.05 12.48 4.38
N GLU A 111 8.70 13.76 4.39
CA GLU A 111 9.40 14.81 3.66
C GLU A 111 10.19 15.64 4.68
N THR A 112 11.52 15.48 4.69
CA THR A 112 12.41 16.27 5.56
C THR A 112 12.80 17.56 4.86
N THR A 113 12.31 18.70 5.34
CA THR A 113 12.53 20.02 4.72
C THR A 113 13.70 20.79 5.33
N SER A 114 14.11 20.43 6.55
CA SER A 114 15.30 20.98 7.21
C SER A 114 15.87 20.00 8.25
N GLY A 115 17.14 20.18 8.62
CA GLY A 115 17.83 19.34 9.61
C GLY A 115 18.07 17.91 9.12
N THR A 116 18.43 17.01 10.05
CA THR A 116 18.63 15.58 9.76
C THR A 116 18.15 14.71 10.90
N TRP A 117 17.59 13.53 10.60
CA TRP A 117 17.16 12.58 11.64
C TRP A 117 18.34 12.22 12.54
N SER A 118 19.49 11.84 11.96
CA SER A 118 20.69 11.51 12.75
C SER A 118 21.19 12.64 13.67
N GLY A 119 20.91 13.90 13.32
CA GLY A 119 21.27 15.09 14.09
C GLY A 119 20.31 15.39 15.25
N GLY A 120 19.14 14.76 15.29
CA GLY A 120 18.10 15.07 16.27
C GLY A 120 17.33 16.36 15.98
N ASP A 121 17.50 16.93 14.78
CA ASP A 121 17.03 18.26 14.40
C ASP A 121 16.22 18.28 13.10
N ALA A 122 15.80 17.11 12.60
CA ALA A 122 14.93 17.01 11.43
C ALA A 122 13.60 17.72 11.68
N ALA A 123 13.13 18.45 10.66
CA ALA A 123 11.80 19.00 10.59
C ALA A 123 11.24 18.85 9.18
N GLY A 124 9.91 18.79 9.07
CA GLY A 124 9.25 18.54 7.80
C GLY A 124 7.81 18.09 7.96
N TYR A 125 7.38 17.22 7.05
CA TYR A 125 6.01 16.70 7.02
C TYR A 125 5.97 15.18 7.03
N ILE A 126 4.99 14.63 7.74
CA ILE A 126 4.60 13.22 7.67
C ILE A 126 3.26 13.17 6.93
N TYR A 127 3.24 12.53 5.77
CA TYR A 127 2.02 12.26 5.00
C TYR A 127 1.45 10.90 5.39
N PHE A 128 0.12 10.79 5.41
CA PHE A 128 -0.58 9.59 5.88
C PHE A 128 -1.18 8.77 4.74
N GLU A 129 -1.18 7.45 4.91
CA GLU A 129 -1.93 6.52 4.04
C GLU A 129 -3.38 6.38 4.52
N GLU A 130 -3.57 6.27 5.84
CA GLU A 130 -4.88 6.18 6.48
C GLU A 130 -5.05 7.32 7.46
N ASN A 131 -6.27 7.88 7.56
CA ASN A 131 -6.63 8.81 8.61
C ASN A 131 -7.09 8.03 9.84
N THR A 132 -6.11 7.39 10.43
CA THR A 132 -6.07 7.01 11.81
C THR A 132 -6.76 8.00 12.76
N SER A 133 -7.70 7.46 13.55
CA SER A 133 -8.58 8.20 14.43
C SER A 133 -7.87 9.19 15.38
N GLY A 134 -8.54 10.30 15.67
CA GLY A 134 -8.15 11.25 16.72
C GLY A 134 -7.87 12.64 16.17
N THR A 135 -7.29 13.51 17.01
CA THR A 135 -6.91 14.87 16.62
C THR A 135 -5.50 15.13 17.11
N TRP A 136 -4.55 15.18 16.17
CA TRP A 136 -3.17 15.56 16.43
C TRP A 136 -3.10 16.99 16.99
N GLN A 137 -2.30 17.17 18.03
CA GLN A 137 -2.09 18.45 18.71
C GLN A 137 -0.74 19.02 18.35
N ASN A 138 -0.57 20.34 18.47
CA ASN A 138 0.74 20.95 18.39
C ASN A 138 1.60 20.58 19.62
N ASP A 139 2.92 20.54 19.46
CA ASP A 139 3.90 20.29 20.53
C ASP A 139 3.71 18.95 21.28
N GLU A 140 3.14 17.92 20.67
CA GLU A 140 3.04 16.58 21.25
C GLU A 140 4.07 15.60 20.68
N GLN A 141 4.42 14.59 21.47
CA GLN A 141 5.34 13.54 21.05
C GLN A 141 4.71 12.66 19.97
N ILE A 142 5.50 12.28 18.98
CA ILE A 142 5.16 11.24 18.00
C ILE A 142 5.82 9.95 18.45
N ASN A 143 5.01 8.95 18.81
CA ASN A 143 5.47 7.63 19.22
C ASN A 143 5.28 6.64 18.07
N ARG A 144 6.28 5.82 17.77
CA ARG A 144 6.12 4.66 16.89
C ARG A 144 5.45 3.54 17.68
N THR A 145 4.33 3.04 17.19
CA THR A 145 3.59 1.94 17.81
C THR A 145 3.81 0.62 17.08
N LYS A 146 3.99 0.67 15.75
CA LYS A 146 4.38 -0.47 14.91
C LYS A 146 5.31 -0.02 13.77
N PRO A 147 6.13 -0.90 13.19
CA PRO A 147 6.25 -2.33 13.53
C PRO A 147 6.90 -2.59 14.89
N THR A 148 7.74 -1.68 15.37
CA THR A 148 8.36 -1.74 16.71
C THR A 148 7.94 -0.55 17.56
N THR A 149 7.83 -0.72 18.87
CA THR A 149 7.44 0.38 19.77
C THR A 149 8.64 1.26 20.09
N SER A 150 8.50 2.58 19.94
CA SER A 150 9.47 3.55 20.42
C SER A 150 8.79 4.89 20.69
N ASP A 151 9.01 5.45 21.87
CA ASP A 151 8.45 6.74 22.24
C ASP A 151 9.33 7.90 21.75
N ASN A 152 8.70 9.06 21.54
CA ASN A 152 9.35 10.33 21.25
C ASN A 152 10.31 10.26 20.05
N ILE A 153 9.81 9.74 18.93
CA ILE A 153 10.53 9.71 17.66
C ILE A 153 10.58 11.09 17.02
N ALA A 154 9.60 11.95 17.24
CA ALA A 154 9.61 13.35 16.80
C ALA A 154 8.61 14.15 17.66
N THR A 155 8.48 15.45 17.42
CA THR A 155 7.42 16.28 18.01
C THR A 155 6.58 16.86 16.88
N THR A 156 5.26 16.87 17.03
CA THR A 156 4.36 17.51 16.06
C THR A 156 4.56 19.03 16.04
N ASP A 157 4.71 19.61 14.85
CA ASP A 157 4.72 21.06 14.59
C ASP A 157 3.45 21.42 13.80
N GLY A 158 2.38 21.64 14.54
CA GLY A 158 1.06 21.98 14.04
C GLY A 158 0.01 20.92 14.29
N THR A 159 -1.18 21.16 13.74
CA THR A 159 -2.27 20.19 13.70
C THR A 159 -2.24 19.43 12.39
N LEU A 160 -3.06 18.38 12.29
CA LEU A 160 -3.34 17.72 11.00
C LEU A 160 -3.75 18.76 9.96
N GLN A 161 -3.11 18.69 8.80
CA GLN A 161 -3.41 19.47 7.60
C GLN A 161 -4.01 18.55 6.55
N GLY A 162 -5.04 19.04 5.87
CA GLY A 162 -5.86 18.22 5.01
C GLY A 162 -6.89 17.43 5.81
N ASN A 163 -7.99 17.09 5.14
CA ASN A 163 -9.10 16.36 5.73
C ASN A 163 -9.86 15.61 4.62
N ILE A 164 -9.19 14.78 3.80
CA ILE A 164 -9.84 14.22 2.61
C ILE A 164 -11.16 13.47 2.98
N GLY A 165 -12.23 13.78 2.24
CA GLY A 165 -13.51 14.21 2.82
C GLY A 165 -14.57 13.19 3.27
N ASN A 166 -15.43 13.72 4.16
CA ASN A 166 -16.77 13.29 4.60
C ASN A 166 -17.38 14.48 5.40
N GLY A 167 -17.64 15.61 4.74
CA GLY A 167 -18.00 16.89 5.39
C GLY A 167 -16.86 17.90 5.57
N ASN A 168 -15.68 17.62 5.02
CA ASN A 168 -14.48 18.43 5.20
C ASN A 168 -14.13 19.24 3.94
N THR A 169 -13.48 20.39 4.13
CA THR A 169 -13.23 21.40 3.08
C THR A 169 -11.74 21.67 2.82
N GLU A 170 -10.84 20.99 3.51
CA GLU A 170 -9.41 21.27 3.50
C GLU A 170 -8.63 20.15 2.79
N PHE A 171 -7.74 20.53 1.87
CA PHE A 171 -6.93 19.62 1.07
C PHE A 171 -5.47 20.09 1.07
N VAL A 172 -4.54 19.19 1.32
CA VAL A 172 -3.12 19.47 1.08
C VAL A 172 -2.89 19.50 -0.43
N VAL A 173 -2.22 20.53 -0.93
CA VAL A 173 -1.99 20.73 -2.36
C VAL A 173 -0.54 21.10 -2.66
N LYS A 174 -0.01 20.47 -3.71
CA LYS A 174 1.35 20.64 -4.20
C LYS A 174 1.32 21.23 -5.61
N ALA A 175 2.39 21.90 -6.01
CA ALA A 175 2.66 22.20 -7.41
C ALA A 175 3.07 20.91 -8.16
N ALA A 176 3.14 20.96 -9.49
CA ALA A 176 3.49 19.80 -10.31
C ALA A 176 4.85 19.17 -9.93
N ASN A 177 5.83 20.01 -9.59
CA ASN A 177 7.15 19.56 -9.14
C ASN A 177 7.21 19.11 -7.66
N GLY A 178 6.07 18.99 -6.98
CA GLY A 178 6.01 18.50 -5.61
C GLY A 178 6.37 19.54 -4.54
N THR A 179 6.61 20.80 -4.90
CA THR A 179 6.66 21.88 -3.89
C THR A 179 5.28 22.25 -3.37
N ASP A 180 5.16 22.91 -2.22
CA ASP A 180 3.84 23.40 -1.77
C ASP A 180 3.24 24.38 -2.78
N ALA A 181 1.94 24.24 -3.07
CA ALA A 181 1.28 25.09 -4.05
C ALA A 181 1.30 26.56 -3.60
N ALA A 182 1.46 27.47 -4.57
CA ALA A 182 1.55 28.90 -4.30
C ALA A 182 0.24 29.45 -3.71
N ASN A 183 0.37 30.42 -2.79
CA ASN A 183 -0.78 31.07 -2.17
C ASN A 183 -1.66 31.75 -3.22
N TYR A 184 -2.98 31.59 -3.08
CA TYR A 184 -3.95 32.19 -3.99
C TYR A 184 -5.18 32.66 -3.20
N GLY A 185 -5.72 33.82 -3.58
CA GLY A 185 -6.97 34.32 -3.00
C GLY A 185 -8.17 33.47 -3.41
N GLN A 186 -9.38 33.88 -3.02
CA GLN A 186 -10.57 33.16 -3.47
C GLN A 186 -10.76 33.28 -4.98
N ILE A 187 -10.83 32.16 -5.70
CA ILE A 187 -11.08 32.09 -7.14
C ILE A 187 -11.92 30.86 -7.50
N ALA A 188 -12.60 30.88 -8.64
CA ALA A 188 -13.36 29.74 -9.12
C ALA A 188 -12.42 28.59 -9.51
N VAL A 189 -12.85 27.37 -9.20
CA VAL A 189 -12.26 26.14 -9.73
C VAL A 189 -12.90 25.84 -11.07
N ASP A 190 -12.07 25.42 -12.03
CA ASP A 190 -12.50 25.05 -13.38
C ASP A 190 -12.73 23.54 -13.49
N SER A 191 -11.87 22.74 -12.83
CA SER A 191 -12.08 21.30 -12.68
C SER A 191 -11.26 20.67 -11.56
N ILE A 192 -11.77 19.56 -11.02
CA ILE A 192 -10.99 18.60 -10.23
C ILE A 192 -11.06 17.25 -10.94
N LYS A 193 -9.94 16.69 -11.38
CA LYS A 193 -9.91 15.46 -12.18
C LYS A 193 -8.55 14.78 -12.16
N ALA A 194 -8.50 13.52 -12.63
CA ALA A 194 -7.23 12.87 -12.91
C ALA A 194 -6.60 13.50 -14.16
N ASP A 195 -5.28 13.66 -14.14
CA ASP A 195 -4.54 14.24 -15.27
C ASP A 195 -4.31 13.19 -16.38
N TYR A 196 -4.24 11.92 -15.98
CA TYR A 196 -3.96 10.81 -16.89
C TYR A 196 -5.15 9.87 -17.05
N ALA A 197 -5.43 9.45 -18.28
CA ALA A 197 -6.54 8.53 -18.59
C ALA A 197 -6.22 7.05 -18.33
N SER A 198 -4.97 6.72 -17.99
CA SER A 198 -4.51 5.38 -17.62
C SER A 198 -3.15 5.47 -16.95
N LEU A 199 -2.77 4.41 -16.23
CA LEU A 199 -1.44 4.33 -15.63
C LEU A 199 -0.34 4.31 -16.69
N ALA A 200 -0.60 3.69 -17.85
CA ALA A 200 0.32 3.67 -18.98
C ALA A 200 0.60 5.08 -19.54
N LEU A 201 -0.40 5.96 -19.56
CA LEU A 201 -0.22 7.35 -20.00
C LEU A 201 0.53 8.19 -18.97
N LEU A 202 0.31 7.95 -17.68
CA LEU A 202 1.06 8.60 -16.60
C LEU A 202 2.55 8.27 -16.71
N GLU A 203 2.88 6.98 -16.79
CA GLU A 203 4.27 6.52 -16.93
C GLU A 203 4.96 7.14 -18.15
N ALA A 204 4.26 7.25 -19.27
CA ALA A 204 4.82 7.75 -20.51
C ALA A 204 5.00 9.28 -20.58
N SER A 205 4.47 10.06 -19.63
CA SER A 205 4.35 11.53 -19.81
C SER A 205 4.63 12.38 -18.56
N PHE A 206 4.84 11.81 -17.38
CA PHE A 206 5.11 12.60 -16.16
C PHE A 206 6.42 13.43 -16.19
N GLU A 207 7.38 13.09 -17.06
CA GLU A 207 8.67 13.79 -17.19
C GLU A 207 8.58 15.06 -18.09
N ASP A 208 7.38 15.47 -18.52
CA ASP A 208 7.21 16.64 -19.38
C ASP A 208 7.34 17.99 -18.66
N SER A 209 7.38 19.08 -19.44
CA SER A 209 7.59 20.45 -18.94
C SER A 209 6.44 21.06 -18.13
N ASN A 210 5.26 20.42 -18.13
CA ASN A 210 4.12 20.84 -17.31
C ASN A 210 4.02 20.06 -16.01
N HIS A 211 4.84 19.00 -15.87
CA HIS A 211 4.84 18.07 -14.75
C HIS A 211 6.16 18.17 -13.97
N LEU A 212 6.90 17.06 -13.88
CA LEU A 212 8.14 17.01 -13.12
C LEU A 212 9.29 17.77 -13.82
N ASP A 213 9.23 17.91 -15.15
CA ASP A 213 10.28 18.53 -15.98
C ASP A 213 11.69 17.97 -15.70
N GLY A 214 11.79 16.64 -15.63
CA GLY A 214 13.03 15.94 -15.31
C GLY A 214 12.81 14.50 -14.89
N ASN A 215 13.92 13.79 -14.66
CA ASN A 215 13.90 12.44 -14.08
C ASN A 215 14.00 12.48 -12.56
N LEU A 216 13.58 11.38 -11.90
CA LEU A 216 13.45 11.29 -10.45
C LEU A 216 14.75 11.60 -9.70
N THR A 217 15.88 11.00 -10.08
CA THR A 217 17.16 11.22 -9.38
C THR A 217 17.75 12.62 -9.57
N ALA A 218 17.49 13.27 -10.71
CA ALA A 218 17.99 14.62 -10.97
C ALA A 218 17.15 15.69 -10.28
N THR A 219 15.88 15.38 -10.04
CA THR A 219 14.92 16.24 -9.34
C THR A 219 14.79 15.91 -7.86
N ASP A 220 15.50 14.88 -7.38
CA ASP A 220 15.44 14.37 -6.01
C ASP A 220 13.97 14.15 -5.59
N THR A 221 13.26 13.29 -6.32
CA THR A 221 11.80 13.11 -6.24
C THR A 221 11.38 11.65 -6.12
N VAL A 222 10.35 11.42 -5.30
CA VAL A 222 9.53 10.20 -5.31
C VAL A 222 8.22 10.47 -6.04
N LEU A 223 7.94 9.69 -7.09
CA LEU A 223 6.68 9.79 -7.82
C LEU A 223 5.65 8.80 -7.28
N PHE A 224 4.50 9.33 -6.88
CA PHE A 224 3.33 8.62 -6.42
C PHE A 224 2.23 8.65 -7.49
N ALA A 225 2.08 7.54 -8.22
CA ALA A 225 0.97 7.34 -9.15
C ALA A 225 -0.23 6.76 -8.41
N THR A 226 -1.25 7.58 -8.23
CA THR A 226 -2.53 7.23 -7.60
C THR A 226 -3.52 6.73 -8.66
N CYS A 227 -4.12 5.57 -8.41
CA CYS A 227 -4.96 4.91 -9.39
C CYS A 227 -6.44 4.92 -8.97
N TYR A 228 -7.29 5.54 -9.78
CA TYR A 228 -8.72 5.68 -9.54
C TYR A 228 -9.57 4.98 -10.60
N THR A 229 -10.79 4.62 -10.23
CA THR A 229 -11.79 4.10 -11.16
C THR A 229 -13.20 4.47 -10.71
N ARG A 230 -14.17 4.30 -11.60
CA ARG A 230 -15.61 4.22 -11.33
C ARG A 230 -16.14 2.92 -11.95
N ASN A 231 -15.67 1.78 -11.42
CA ASN A 231 -16.02 0.42 -11.84
C ASN A 231 -15.61 0.05 -13.28
N LYS A 232 -14.53 0.64 -13.78
CA LYS A 232 -13.95 0.34 -15.09
C LYS A 232 -12.51 -0.16 -14.96
N ALA A 233 -12.18 -1.19 -15.72
CA ALA A 233 -10.79 -1.63 -15.85
C ALA A 233 -9.95 -0.62 -16.63
N ASP A 234 -8.71 -0.42 -16.20
CA ASP A 234 -7.67 0.13 -17.07
C ASP A 234 -7.16 -1.00 -17.98
N THR A 235 -7.46 -0.86 -19.27
CA THR A 235 -7.22 -1.93 -20.26
C THR A 235 -5.89 -1.78 -20.99
N THR A 236 -5.03 -0.87 -20.56
CA THR A 236 -3.74 -0.62 -21.19
C THR A 236 -2.63 -1.20 -20.35
N ALA A 237 -1.91 -2.19 -20.87
CA ALA A 237 -0.72 -2.71 -20.21
C ALA A 237 0.34 -1.60 -20.05
N VAL A 238 1.06 -1.62 -18.93
CA VAL A 238 2.07 -0.62 -18.57
C VAL A 238 3.40 -1.28 -18.24
N THR A 239 4.49 -0.63 -18.65
CA THR A 239 5.84 -0.95 -18.20
C THR A 239 6.38 0.26 -17.48
N ILE A 240 6.70 0.13 -16.20
CA ILE A 240 7.36 1.17 -15.40
C ILE A 240 8.85 1.18 -15.79
N ASP A 241 9.24 2.07 -16.71
CA ASP A 241 10.56 2.12 -17.34
C ASP A 241 11.16 3.54 -17.47
N PHE A 242 10.98 4.38 -16.44
CA PHE A 242 11.42 5.79 -16.38
C PHE A 242 12.96 5.98 -16.33
N THR A 243 13.49 7.19 -16.56
CA THR A 243 14.93 7.37 -16.87
C THR A 243 15.92 6.82 -15.83
N SER A 244 15.75 7.11 -14.52
CA SER A 244 16.67 6.68 -13.46
C SER A 244 16.00 6.62 -12.08
N SER A 245 16.42 5.64 -11.26
CA SER A 245 15.96 5.41 -9.87
C SER A 245 17.10 5.07 -8.92
N ASP A 246 16.84 5.27 -7.63
CA ASP A 246 17.57 4.71 -6.50
C ASP A 246 16.62 4.45 -5.31
N ALA A 247 17.18 4.16 -4.12
CA ALA A 247 16.39 3.86 -2.93
C ALA A 247 15.57 5.06 -2.41
N ASP A 248 16.03 6.28 -2.69
CA ASP A 248 15.44 7.54 -2.23
C ASP A 248 14.55 8.16 -3.33
N ASN A 249 14.78 7.79 -4.60
CA ASN A 249 14.12 8.32 -5.80
C ASN A 249 13.50 7.20 -6.63
N TYR A 250 12.21 6.98 -6.45
CA TYR A 250 11.50 5.84 -7.05
C TYR A 250 10.07 6.18 -7.50
N PHE A 251 9.51 5.26 -8.30
CA PHE A 251 8.13 5.31 -8.76
C PHE A 251 7.30 4.31 -7.94
N GLN A 252 6.27 4.81 -7.26
CA GLN A 252 5.28 4.00 -6.55
C GLN A 252 3.91 4.12 -7.20
N VAL A 253 3.38 3.00 -7.68
CA VAL A 253 1.99 2.84 -8.11
C VAL A 253 1.17 2.35 -6.93
N TYR A 254 0.05 3.01 -6.64
CA TYR A 254 -0.87 2.50 -5.62
C TYR A 254 -2.33 2.89 -5.83
N THR A 255 -3.22 2.13 -5.20
CA THR A 255 -4.64 2.47 -5.05
C THR A 255 -4.86 3.17 -3.70
N PRO A 256 -5.44 4.38 -3.67
CA PRO A 256 -5.69 5.05 -2.40
C PRO A 256 -6.79 4.35 -1.58
N ILE A 257 -6.67 4.36 -0.25
CA ILE A 257 -7.55 3.57 0.66
C ILE A 257 -8.74 4.34 1.24
N GLY A 258 -8.97 5.57 0.78
CA GLY A 258 -9.91 6.46 1.45
C GLY A 258 -9.22 7.29 2.53
N GLU A 259 -10.01 7.87 3.43
CA GLU A 259 -9.53 8.57 4.61
C GLU A 259 -8.49 9.68 4.32
N ALA A 260 -7.20 9.41 4.55
CA ALA A 260 -6.14 10.41 4.37
C ALA A 260 -5.72 10.60 2.91
N GLU A 261 -6.02 9.64 2.03
CA GLU A 261 -5.60 9.65 0.63
C GLU A 261 -6.72 9.99 -0.33
N SER A 262 -7.97 9.61 -0.05
CA SER A 262 -9.11 9.85 -0.94
C SER A 262 -10.43 9.87 -0.18
N ILE A 263 -11.49 10.38 -0.80
CA ILE A 263 -12.85 10.29 -0.21
C ILE A 263 -13.32 8.84 -0.19
N ASN A 264 -13.06 8.09 -1.27
CA ASN A 264 -13.47 6.70 -1.42
C ASN A 264 -12.24 5.81 -1.67
N SER A 265 -12.17 4.68 -0.98
CA SER A 265 -11.18 3.63 -1.22
C SER A 265 -11.29 3.10 -2.66
N GLN A 266 -10.15 3.11 -3.36
CA GLN A 266 -9.96 2.48 -4.67
C GLN A 266 -9.26 1.12 -4.55
N ARG A 267 -8.87 0.72 -3.33
CA ARG A 267 -8.20 -0.55 -3.01
C ARG A 267 -9.21 -1.66 -2.79
N HIS A 268 -8.81 -2.89 -3.07
CA HIS A 268 -9.59 -4.08 -2.71
C HIS A 268 -9.49 -4.35 -1.21
N GLU A 269 -10.47 -5.07 -0.65
CA GLU A 269 -10.48 -5.50 0.76
C GLU A 269 -10.15 -7.00 0.79
N GLY A 270 -8.90 -7.38 0.53
CA GLY A 270 -8.48 -8.81 0.57
C GLY A 270 -9.07 -9.74 -0.50
N LYS A 271 -9.95 -9.24 -1.35
CA LYS A 271 -10.72 -10.00 -2.35
C LYS A 271 -10.83 -9.23 -3.66
N TRP A 272 -10.75 -9.94 -4.78
CA TRP A 272 -10.96 -9.31 -6.09
C TRP A 272 -12.31 -8.57 -6.16
N ASP A 273 -12.27 -7.31 -6.57
CA ASP A 273 -13.45 -6.44 -6.71
C ASP A 273 -13.39 -5.66 -8.02
N ASP A 274 -14.37 -5.91 -8.91
CA ASP A 274 -14.51 -5.21 -10.19
C ASP A 274 -14.93 -3.74 -10.04
N GLY A 275 -15.33 -3.32 -8.84
CA GLY A 275 -15.60 -1.93 -8.50
C GLY A 275 -14.36 -1.12 -8.12
N LYS A 276 -13.24 -1.79 -7.83
CA LYS A 276 -11.96 -1.18 -7.43
C LYS A 276 -11.00 -1.08 -8.62
N TYR A 277 -9.95 -0.27 -8.48
CA TYR A 277 -9.02 -0.06 -9.59
C TYR A 277 -8.33 -1.37 -9.93
N ARG A 278 -8.22 -1.63 -11.23
CA ARG A 278 -7.61 -2.84 -11.76
C ARG A 278 -7.05 -2.63 -13.15
N LEU A 279 -5.98 -3.34 -13.42
CA LEU A 279 -5.42 -3.52 -14.74
C LEU A 279 -5.95 -4.83 -15.32
N GLU A 280 -6.66 -4.77 -16.43
CA GLU A 280 -7.28 -5.96 -17.01
C GLU A 280 -7.29 -5.91 -18.54
N GLY A 281 -6.78 -6.96 -19.16
CA GLY A 281 -6.84 -7.10 -20.60
C GLY A 281 -5.96 -8.23 -21.11
N ASN A 282 -5.65 -8.18 -22.40
CA ASN A 282 -4.87 -9.22 -23.07
C ASN A 282 -3.51 -8.68 -23.50
N GLN A 283 -2.47 -9.01 -22.74
CA GLN A 283 -1.09 -8.72 -23.10
C GLN A 283 -0.36 -10.01 -23.48
N GLY A 284 -0.24 -10.26 -24.79
CA GLY A 284 0.41 -11.45 -25.32
C GLY A 284 1.95 -11.48 -25.20
N TYR A 285 2.60 -10.39 -24.79
CA TYR A 285 4.04 -10.36 -24.51
C TYR A 285 4.37 -9.38 -23.38
N GLY A 286 5.09 -9.84 -22.36
CA GLY A 286 5.38 -9.02 -21.17
C GLY A 286 4.32 -9.16 -20.08
N GLY A 287 4.58 -8.57 -18.91
CA GLY A 287 3.56 -8.47 -17.86
C GLY A 287 2.55 -7.39 -18.20
N PHE A 288 1.31 -7.51 -17.71
CA PHE A 288 0.32 -6.44 -17.89
C PHE A 288 0.67 -5.21 -17.04
N LEU A 289 1.18 -5.46 -15.83
CA LEU A 289 2.02 -4.51 -15.09
C LEU A 289 3.46 -5.04 -15.10
N SER A 290 4.36 -4.36 -15.78
CA SER A 290 5.78 -4.70 -15.80
C SER A 290 6.60 -3.69 -15.00
N MET A 291 7.30 -4.13 -13.96
CA MET A 291 8.24 -3.33 -13.19
C MET A 291 9.64 -3.49 -13.78
N ALA A 292 10.08 -2.52 -14.58
CA ALA A 292 11.33 -2.60 -15.33
C ALA A 292 12.46 -1.71 -14.77
N LYS A 293 12.16 -0.89 -13.75
CA LYS A 293 13.17 -0.12 -13.01
C LYS A 293 13.37 -0.56 -11.58
N ASP A 294 14.63 -0.48 -11.15
CA ASP A 294 15.01 -0.79 -9.77
C ASP A 294 14.25 0.11 -8.80
N TYR A 295 13.96 -0.40 -7.60
CA TYR A 295 13.24 0.29 -6.52
C TYR A 295 11.78 0.68 -6.81
N SER A 296 11.23 0.31 -7.97
CA SER A 296 9.82 0.54 -8.27
C SER A 296 8.91 -0.20 -7.28
N LYS A 297 7.74 0.36 -6.98
CA LYS A 297 6.78 -0.21 -6.03
C LYS A 297 5.38 -0.29 -6.64
N ALA A 298 4.67 -1.39 -6.35
CA ALA A 298 3.26 -1.55 -6.70
C ALA A 298 2.50 -2.01 -5.45
N ILE A 299 1.51 -1.24 -5.00
CA ILE A 299 0.76 -1.55 -3.78
C ILE A 299 -0.76 -1.45 -3.96
N GLY A 300 -1.50 -2.48 -3.53
CA GLY A 300 -2.97 -2.47 -3.59
C GLY A 300 -3.56 -2.66 -5.00
N ILE A 301 -2.80 -3.19 -5.96
CA ILE A 301 -3.20 -3.27 -7.37
C ILE A 301 -3.77 -4.65 -7.70
N GLN A 302 -4.89 -4.65 -8.41
CA GLN A 302 -5.48 -5.86 -9.00
C GLN A 302 -5.07 -6.01 -10.46
N VAL A 303 -4.58 -7.18 -10.87
CA VAL A 303 -4.14 -7.42 -12.25
C VAL A 303 -4.65 -8.75 -12.81
N ASN A 304 -5.38 -8.68 -13.93
CA ASN A 304 -5.84 -9.84 -14.69
C ASN A 304 -5.32 -9.77 -16.14
N ASN A 305 -4.27 -10.54 -16.43
CA ASN A 305 -3.73 -10.67 -17.77
C ASN A 305 -4.28 -11.94 -18.45
N THR A 306 -5.20 -11.78 -19.39
CA THR A 306 -5.78 -12.90 -20.14
C THR A 306 -4.91 -13.34 -21.33
N GLY A 307 -3.67 -12.85 -21.43
CA GLY A 307 -2.69 -13.24 -22.45
C GLY A 307 -2.20 -14.68 -22.26
N GLY A 308 -2.21 -15.48 -23.33
CA GLY A 308 -1.97 -16.93 -23.27
C GLY A 308 -0.52 -17.42 -23.40
N THR A 309 0.48 -16.59 -23.09
CA THR A 309 1.90 -16.85 -23.44
C THR A 309 2.86 -16.73 -22.26
N GLY A 310 2.63 -17.39 -21.13
CA GLY A 310 3.69 -17.61 -20.12
C GLY A 310 4.26 -16.34 -19.46
N TYR A 311 3.50 -15.24 -19.47
CA TYR A 311 3.89 -13.97 -18.86
C TYR A 311 2.98 -13.64 -17.67
N GLY A 312 3.55 -12.86 -16.73
CA GLY A 312 2.92 -12.41 -15.50
C GLY A 312 1.68 -11.54 -15.72
N SER A 313 0.74 -11.58 -14.79
CA SER A 313 -0.10 -10.40 -14.51
C SER A 313 0.81 -9.27 -14.05
N ILE A 314 1.57 -9.51 -12.98
CA ILE A 314 2.64 -8.62 -12.51
C ILE A 314 3.99 -9.26 -12.82
N ARG A 315 4.81 -8.56 -13.61
CA ARG A 315 6.14 -9.01 -14.00
C ARG A 315 7.20 -8.09 -13.45
N ILE A 316 8.18 -8.64 -12.74
CA ILE A 316 9.28 -7.89 -12.13
C ILE A 316 10.56 -8.21 -12.89
N ASN A 317 11.11 -7.23 -13.62
CA ASN A 317 12.33 -7.36 -14.44
C ASN A 317 13.52 -6.57 -13.88
N ALA A 318 13.37 -6.01 -12.68
CA ALA A 318 14.34 -5.13 -12.04
C ALA A 318 14.52 -5.52 -10.57
N ASN A 319 15.55 -4.98 -9.92
CA ASN A 319 15.97 -5.34 -8.58
C ASN A 319 15.34 -4.41 -7.53
N TYR A 320 15.35 -4.84 -6.27
CA TYR A 320 14.88 -4.01 -5.14
C TYR A 320 13.42 -3.55 -5.25
N CYS A 321 12.61 -4.22 -6.07
CA CYS A 321 11.19 -3.88 -6.24
C CYS A 321 10.34 -4.40 -5.08
N LEU A 322 9.29 -3.66 -4.75
CA LEU A 322 8.25 -4.06 -3.80
C LEU A 322 6.91 -4.29 -4.51
N VAL A 323 6.31 -5.44 -4.30
CA VAL A 323 4.92 -5.73 -4.64
C VAL A 323 4.21 -6.08 -3.35
N ASP A 324 3.26 -5.24 -2.94
CA ASP A 324 2.61 -5.35 -1.65
C ASP A 324 1.09 -5.27 -1.81
N LYS A 325 0.34 -6.04 -1.04
CA LYS A 325 -1.13 -6.00 -1.07
C LYS A 325 -1.72 -6.13 -2.48
N CYS A 326 -1.13 -6.90 -3.38
CA CYS A 326 -1.60 -6.99 -4.76
C CYS A 326 -2.35 -8.31 -5.00
N ILE A 327 -3.34 -8.26 -5.90
CA ILE A 327 -4.12 -9.43 -6.30
C ILE A 327 -3.90 -9.72 -7.78
N THR A 328 -3.58 -10.97 -8.12
CA THR A 328 -3.55 -11.44 -9.51
C THR A 328 -4.50 -12.60 -9.72
N LYS A 329 -5.17 -12.64 -10.88
CA LYS A 329 -6.05 -13.75 -11.25
C LYS A 329 -5.98 -14.12 -12.71
N GLY A 330 -6.34 -15.35 -13.04
CA GLY A 330 -6.67 -15.78 -14.42
C GLY A 330 -5.53 -15.72 -15.43
N ALA A 331 -4.31 -15.42 -14.97
CA ALA A 331 -3.14 -15.24 -15.82
C ALA A 331 -2.42 -16.55 -16.08
N THR A 332 -1.52 -16.60 -17.07
CA THR A 332 -0.63 -17.75 -17.18
C THR A 332 0.28 -17.80 -15.95
N GLU A 333 0.98 -16.69 -15.66
CA GLU A 333 1.71 -16.53 -14.41
C GLU A 333 1.02 -15.40 -13.62
N GLY A 334 0.71 -15.58 -12.33
CA GLY A 334 0.19 -14.49 -11.50
C GLY A 334 1.28 -13.43 -11.29
N PHE A 335 2.29 -13.82 -10.52
CA PHE A 335 3.49 -13.02 -10.26
C PHE A 335 4.71 -13.67 -10.91
N TYR A 336 5.43 -12.92 -11.75
CA TYR A 336 6.60 -13.43 -12.46
C TYR A 336 7.85 -12.59 -12.20
N ASN A 337 8.78 -13.11 -11.41
CA ASN A 337 9.93 -12.37 -10.90
C ASN A 337 11.26 -12.81 -11.54
N TYR A 338 11.95 -11.89 -12.21
CA TYR A 338 13.34 -12.00 -12.64
C TYR A 338 14.31 -11.21 -11.76
N GLY A 339 13.79 -10.28 -10.96
CA GLY A 339 14.56 -9.37 -10.13
C GLY A 339 15.27 -10.04 -8.97
N GLU A 340 16.33 -9.39 -8.49
CA GLU A 340 17.03 -9.73 -7.26
C GLU A 340 16.60 -8.78 -6.14
N TYR A 341 16.63 -9.29 -4.91
CA TYR A 341 16.32 -8.55 -3.68
C TYR A 341 14.94 -7.86 -3.71
N CYS A 342 14.00 -8.46 -4.44
CA CYS A 342 12.61 -7.99 -4.48
C CYS A 342 11.82 -8.59 -3.32
N CYS A 343 10.79 -7.90 -2.88
CA CYS A 343 9.83 -8.37 -1.90
C CYS A 343 8.44 -8.41 -2.52
N ILE A 344 7.79 -9.58 -2.45
CA ILE A 344 6.39 -9.77 -2.78
C ILE A 344 5.71 -10.18 -1.48
N ARG A 345 4.88 -9.32 -0.91
CA ARG A 345 4.28 -9.56 0.41
C ARG A 345 2.80 -9.23 0.47
N ASN A 346 2.08 -9.85 1.39
CA ASN A 346 0.64 -9.64 1.56
C ASN A 346 -0.10 -9.78 0.22
N CYS A 347 0.30 -10.70 -0.65
CA CYS A 347 -0.21 -10.79 -2.02
C CYS A 347 -1.04 -12.06 -2.23
N ILE A 348 -2.03 -11.96 -3.11
CA ILE A 348 -2.87 -13.11 -3.51
C ILE A 348 -2.69 -13.37 -5.00
N GLY A 349 -2.39 -14.61 -5.37
CA GLY A 349 -2.40 -15.07 -6.75
C GLY A 349 -3.30 -16.29 -6.88
N PHE A 350 -4.33 -16.22 -7.71
CA PHE A 350 -5.29 -17.33 -7.78
C PHE A 350 -5.80 -17.63 -9.18
N ASN A 351 -6.31 -18.84 -9.40
CA ASN A 351 -6.86 -19.26 -10.71
C ASN A 351 -5.87 -19.02 -11.87
N CYS A 352 -4.55 -19.18 -11.64
CA CYS A 352 -3.54 -18.99 -12.67
C CYS A 352 -3.34 -20.28 -13.47
N ALA A 353 -3.31 -20.16 -14.80
CA ALA A 353 -3.22 -21.30 -15.71
C ALA A 353 -1.88 -22.04 -15.66
N ASN A 354 -0.82 -21.43 -15.13
CA ASN A 354 0.48 -22.05 -14.84
C ASN A 354 0.87 -21.79 -13.38
N ASN A 355 1.60 -20.73 -13.05
CA ASN A 355 2.04 -20.50 -11.66
C ASN A 355 1.30 -19.35 -10.99
N GLY A 356 0.92 -19.50 -9.72
CA GLY A 356 0.53 -18.38 -8.87
C GLY A 356 1.71 -17.41 -8.69
N TYR A 357 2.87 -17.96 -8.32
CA TYR A 357 4.16 -17.27 -8.35
C TYR A 357 5.24 -18.07 -9.06
N ARG A 358 6.06 -17.38 -9.85
CA ARG A 358 7.24 -17.95 -10.49
C ARG A 358 8.48 -17.10 -10.31
N SER A 359 9.55 -17.72 -9.82
CA SER A 359 10.88 -17.11 -9.78
C SER A 359 11.72 -17.55 -10.98
N LYS A 360 12.39 -16.56 -11.58
CA LYS A 360 13.50 -16.68 -12.53
C LYS A 360 14.69 -15.83 -12.08
N SER A 361 14.71 -15.47 -10.81
CA SER A 361 15.89 -14.88 -10.19
C SER A 361 16.95 -15.96 -10.04
N TYR A 362 18.16 -15.69 -10.53
CA TYR A 362 19.31 -16.60 -10.44
C TYR A 362 20.42 -16.05 -9.51
N GLY A 363 20.23 -14.85 -8.96
CA GLY A 363 21.18 -14.20 -8.06
C GLY A 363 21.14 -14.74 -6.64
N SER A 364 22.29 -14.71 -5.96
CA SER A 364 22.43 -15.24 -4.59
C SER A 364 21.77 -14.41 -3.50
N THR A 365 21.42 -13.17 -3.82
CA THR A 365 20.66 -12.23 -2.98
C THR A 365 19.19 -12.62 -2.90
N GLY A 366 18.65 -13.32 -3.93
CA GLY A 366 17.33 -13.96 -3.95
C GLY A 366 16.12 -13.04 -3.86
N THR A 367 14.92 -13.61 -3.71
CA THR A 367 13.63 -12.89 -3.65
C THR A 367 12.88 -13.30 -2.39
N TYR A 368 12.14 -12.38 -1.78
CA TYR A 368 11.31 -12.63 -0.59
C TYR A 368 9.84 -12.75 -0.99
N LEU A 369 9.22 -13.85 -0.58
CA LEU A 369 7.77 -14.05 -0.54
C LEU A 369 7.36 -14.14 0.93
N ILE A 370 6.50 -13.23 1.40
CA ILE A 370 6.13 -13.14 2.81
C ILE A 370 4.63 -12.92 2.91
N ASN A 371 3.92 -13.68 3.74
CA ASN A 371 2.47 -13.49 3.93
C ASN A 371 1.70 -13.50 2.60
N CYS A 372 1.86 -14.53 1.77
CA CYS A 372 1.16 -14.60 0.48
C CYS A 372 0.22 -15.80 0.42
N SER A 373 -0.78 -15.73 -0.46
CA SER A 373 -1.72 -16.82 -0.71
C SER A 373 -1.75 -17.16 -2.20
N PHE A 374 -1.30 -18.36 -2.57
CA PHE A 374 -1.30 -18.85 -3.96
C PHE A 374 -2.24 -20.05 -4.13
N ILE A 375 -3.39 -19.80 -4.75
CA ILE A 375 -4.55 -20.70 -4.66
C ILE A 375 -5.07 -21.11 -6.04
N ASP A 376 -5.47 -22.36 -6.23
CA ASP A 376 -6.15 -22.85 -7.44
C ASP A 376 -5.40 -22.59 -8.76
N CYS A 377 -4.07 -22.66 -8.73
CA CYS A 377 -3.20 -22.58 -9.91
C CYS A 377 -2.75 -23.98 -10.36
N GLU A 378 -2.16 -24.11 -11.55
CA GLU A 378 -1.49 -25.38 -11.90
C GLU A 378 -0.34 -25.64 -10.91
N THR A 379 0.52 -24.66 -10.68
CA THR A 379 1.52 -24.65 -9.62
C THR A 379 1.29 -23.46 -8.72
N GLY A 380 1.26 -23.63 -7.40
CA GLY A 380 1.14 -22.52 -6.46
C GLY A 380 2.38 -21.63 -6.55
N ILE A 381 3.54 -22.21 -6.21
CA ILE A 381 4.81 -21.50 -6.14
C ILE A 381 5.89 -22.31 -6.87
N ASN A 382 6.56 -21.68 -7.83
CA ASN A 382 7.75 -22.21 -8.51
C ASN A 382 9.00 -21.42 -8.11
N GLY A 383 9.79 -21.99 -7.20
CA GLY A 383 11.06 -21.43 -6.73
C GLY A 383 12.21 -21.62 -7.71
N SER A 384 13.26 -20.80 -7.59
CA SER A 384 14.46 -20.89 -8.43
C SER A 384 15.73 -21.02 -7.60
N SER A 385 16.52 -22.06 -7.93
CA SER A 385 17.93 -22.21 -7.56
C SER A 385 18.28 -22.12 -6.06
N GLY A 386 17.30 -22.28 -5.16
CA GLY A 386 17.51 -22.17 -3.73
C GLY A 386 17.65 -20.73 -3.21
N TYR A 387 17.24 -19.72 -3.99
CA TYR A 387 17.34 -18.30 -3.61
C TYR A 387 15.98 -17.64 -3.35
N THR A 388 14.87 -18.30 -3.71
CA THR A 388 13.53 -17.87 -3.30
C THR A 388 13.35 -18.15 -1.81
N ARG A 389 13.18 -17.11 -1.00
CA ARG A 389 12.90 -17.16 0.43
C ARG A 389 11.42 -17.01 0.65
N VAL A 390 10.80 -17.98 1.30
CA VAL A 390 9.35 -18.01 1.47
C VAL A 390 9.01 -18.15 2.95
N TYR A 391 8.16 -17.27 3.45
CA TYR A 391 7.74 -17.26 4.84
C TYR A 391 6.26 -16.93 4.97
N ASN A 392 5.59 -17.51 5.96
CA ASN A 392 4.18 -17.23 6.25
C ASN A 392 3.29 -17.32 5.01
N THR A 393 3.60 -18.18 4.05
CA THR A 393 2.92 -18.22 2.77
C THR A 393 2.13 -19.52 2.63
N VAL A 394 0.90 -19.41 2.16
CA VAL A 394 0.03 -20.56 1.87
C VAL A 394 -0.01 -20.84 0.36
N ALA A 395 0.15 -22.11 -0.01
CA ALA A 395 -0.13 -22.62 -1.34
C ALA A 395 -1.14 -23.77 -1.22
N PHE A 396 -2.34 -23.60 -1.76
CA PHE A 396 -3.46 -24.54 -1.55
C PHE A 396 -4.31 -24.72 -2.81
N GLY A 397 -4.87 -25.92 -3.02
CA GLY A 397 -5.79 -26.19 -4.14
C GLY A 397 -5.11 -26.20 -5.51
N ASN A 398 -3.77 -26.17 -5.55
CA ASN A 398 -3.01 -26.21 -6.78
C ASN A 398 -2.82 -27.65 -7.27
N THR A 399 -2.49 -27.85 -8.56
CA THR A 399 -2.04 -29.20 -9.00
C THR A 399 -0.70 -29.57 -8.37
N THR A 400 0.15 -28.59 -8.11
CA THR A 400 1.39 -28.72 -7.33
C THR A 400 1.58 -27.48 -6.47
N ASN A 401 1.51 -27.60 -5.15
CA ASN A 401 1.60 -26.42 -4.28
C ASN A 401 3.03 -25.81 -4.29
N TRP A 402 4.04 -26.67 -4.26
CA TRP A 402 5.45 -26.28 -4.13
C TRP A 402 6.32 -26.98 -5.19
N ASP A 403 6.89 -26.21 -6.13
CA ASP A 403 7.84 -26.72 -7.13
C ASP A 403 9.15 -25.92 -7.13
N GLY A 404 10.24 -26.59 -7.54
CA GLY A 404 11.57 -26.00 -7.63
C GLY A 404 12.35 -26.04 -6.31
N ALA A 405 13.35 -25.16 -6.19
CA ALA A 405 14.26 -25.12 -5.05
C ALA A 405 14.14 -23.80 -4.30
N PHE A 406 13.98 -23.89 -2.97
CA PHE A 406 13.82 -22.77 -2.06
C PHE A 406 15.05 -22.57 -1.19
N TYR A 407 15.18 -21.36 -0.64
CA TYR A 407 16.21 -21.05 0.34
C TYR A 407 16.03 -21.91 1.58
N SER A 408 17.11 -22.51 2.08
CA SER A 408 17.06 -23.46 3.20
C SER A 408 16.59 -22.88 4.53
N GLY A 409 16.54 -21.55 4.63
CA GLY A 409 16.00 -20.84 5.80
C GLY A 409 14.53 -20.48 5.67
N SER A 410 13.86 -20.80 4.56
CA SER A 410 12.40 -20.64 4.42
C SER A 410 11.68 -21.45 5.50
N ASP A 411 10.58 -20.93 6.05
CA ASP A 411 9.89 -21.54 7.20
C ASP A 411 8.50 -20.95 7.41
N TYR A 412 7.67 -21.60 8.23
CA TYR A 412 6.31 -21.17 8.58
C TYR A 412 5.38 -21.04 7.37
N ASN A 413 5.44 -21.98 6.45
CA ASN A 413 4.61 -22.01 5.24
C ASN A 413 3.46 -23.01 5.40
N ALA A 414 2.46 -22.95 4.52
CA ALA A 414 1.30 -23.83 4.61
C ALA A 414 0.86 -24.43 3.27
N GLY A 415 0.38 -25.67 3.33
CA GLY A 415 -0.22 -26.39 2.21
C GLY A 415 -1.19 -27.47 2.69
N GLU A 416 -1.61 -28.32 1.77
CA GLU A 416 -2.52 -29.44 2.04
C GLU A 416 -1.78 -30.75 2.33
N THR A 417 -2.53 -31.80 2.65
CA THR A 417 -1.95 -33.08 3.04
C THR A 417 -1.15 -33.72 1.90
N ALA A 418 0.05 -34.21 2.24
CA ALA A 418 1.05 -34.74 1.31
C ALA A 418 1.86 -33.67 0.55
N ASP A 419 1.72 -32.39 0.91
CA ASP A 419 2.68 -31.37 0.54
C ASP A 419 3.96 -31.44 1.37
N ASP A 420 5.04 -30.93 0.79
CA ASP A 420 6.32 -30.67 1.44
C ASP A 420 6.66 -29.17 1.30
N PRO A 421 5.94 -28.26 1.99
CA PRO A 421 6.34 -26.86 2.07
C PRO A 421 7.79 -26.70 2.56
N PRO A 422 8.49 -25.61 2.19
CA PRO A 422 9.89 -25.43 2.55
C PRO A 422 10.03 -24.87 3.96
N GLY A 423 10.40 -25.71 4.92
CA GLY A 423 10.52 -25.29 6.31
C GLY A 423 10.49 -26.43 7.31
N SER A 424 10.52 -26.09 8.60
CA SER A 424 10.39 -27.04 9.72
C SER A 424 9.16 -26.78 10.59
N ASN A 425 8.59 -25.58 10.51
CA ASN A 425 7.40 -25.15 11.25
C ASN A 425 6.18 -25.02 10.33
N ASP A 426 6.18 -25.76 9.23
CA ASP A 426 5.13 -25.66 8.21
C ASP A 426 3.85 -26.43 8.57
N ILE A 427 2.74 -26.01 7.98
CA ILE A 427 1.42 -26.63 8.11
C ILE A 427 1.07 -27.39 6.82
N VAL A 428 0.55 -28.61 6.96
CA VAL A 428 0.14 -29.47 5.82
C VAL A 428 -1.31 -29.97 5.97
N THR A 429 -2.11 -29.24 6.71
CA THR A 429 -3.50 -29.56 7.05
C THR A 429 -4.50 -28.58 6.49
N VAL A 430 -4.06 -27.65 5.61
CA VAL A 430 -4.96 -26.66 5.01
C VAL A 430 -6.06 -27.35 4.20
N THR A 431 -7.26 -26.81 4.33
CA THR A 431 -8.49 -27.22 3.66
C THR A 431 -9.23 -25.99 3.16
N SER A 432 -10.23 -26.19 2.29
CA SER A 432 -11.11 -25.09 1.88
C SER A 432 -11.95 -24.50 3.02
N GLY A 433 -12.05 -25.20 4.17
CA GLY A 433 -12.74 -24.72 5.36
C GLY A 433 -11.94 -23.70 6.18
N ASP A 434 -10.66 -23.49 5.85
CA ASP A 434 -9.79 -22.51 6.49
C ASP A 434 -10.01 -21.08 5.97
N PHE A 435 -10.79 -20.95 4.88
CA PHE A 435 -11.13 -19.69 4.24
C PHE A 435 -12.61 -19.36 4.39
N THR A 436 -12.93 -18.07 4.49
CA THR A 436 -14.27 -17.55 4.75
C THR A 436 -15.27 -17.97 3.66
N ASP A 437 -14.88 -17.90 2.39
CA ASP A 437 -15.70 -18.37 1.26
C ASP A 437 -14.82 -18.73 0.05
N TYR A 438 -14.11 -19.85 0.19
CA TYR A 438 -13.21 -20.39 -0.83
C TYR A 438 -13.88 -20.53 -2.21
N ALA A 439 -15.14 -20.97 -2.26
CA ALA A 439 -15.85 -21.21 -3.52
C ALA A 439 -16.13 -19.94 -4.35
N ASN A 440 -16.03 -18.76 -3.73
CA ASN A 440 -16.20 -17.46 -4.38
C ASN A 440 -14.95 -16.59 -4.27
N ASP A 441 -13.77 -17.23 -4.27
CA ASP A 441 -12.45 -16.60 -4.24
C ASP A 441 -12.25 -15.63 -3.06
N ASN A 442 -12.89 -15.91 -1.92
CA ASN A 442 -12.69 -15.16 -0.69
C ASN A 442 -11.78 -15.95 0.26
N PHE A 443 -10.52 -15.53 0.30
CA PHE A 443 -9.44 -16.22 1.01
C PHE A 443 -9.08 -15.60 2.35
N HIS A 444 -9.95 -14.76 2.94
CA HIS A 444 -9.79 -14.35 4.33
C HIS A 444 -9.91 -15.57 5.24
N ILE A 445 -9.07 -15.64 6.26
CA ILE A 445 -8.92 -16.77 7.18
C ILE A 445 -10.12 -16.81 8.14
N VAL A 446 -10.55 -18.01 8.51
CA VAL A 446 -11.58 -18.20 9.55
C VAL A 446 -10.96 -18.45 10.92
N ALA A 447 -11.71 -18.11 11.98
CA ALA A 447 -11.28 -18.16 13.38
C ALA A 447 -10.71 -19.50 13.90
N ILE A 448 -11.05 -20.61 13.24
CA ILE A 448 -10.68 -21.96 13.66
C ILE A 448 -9.65 -22.60 12.73
N SER A 449 -9.13 -21.81 11.78
CA SER A 449 -8.13 -22.28 10.83
C SER A 449 -6.83 -22.60 11.54
N ASP A 450 -6.13 -23.64 11.06
CA ASP A 450 -4.77 -23.95 11.50
C ASP A 450 -3.78 -22.84 11.12
N LEU A 451 -4.14 -21.93 10.20
CA LEU A 451 -3.31 -20.81 9.77
C LEU A 451 -3.23 -19.67 10.79
N VAL A 452 -4.17 -19.61 11.74
CA VAL A 452 -4.24 -18.54 12.76
C VAL A 452 -3.11 -18.69 13.77
N ASP A 453 -2.41 -17.59 14.06
CA ASP A 453 -1.29 -17.50 15.00
C ASP A 453 -0.19 -18.55 14.73
N ALA A 454 -0.03 -18.98 13.48
CA ALA A 454 0.88 -20.06 13.11
C ALA A 454 2.18 -19.60 12.44
N GLY A 455 2.26 -18.34 12.05
CA GLY A 455 3.39 -17.73 11.35
C GLY A 455 4.48 -17.19 12.28
N THR A 456 5.39 -16.41 11.70
CA THR A 456 6.42 -15.66 12.43
C THR A 456 6.29 -14.16 12.21
N ASP A 457 6.66 -13.36 13.21
CA ASP A 457 6.64 -11.90 13.15
C ASP A 457 7.78 -11.34 12.27
N PHE A 458 7.44 -10.59 11.21
CA PHE A 458 8.38 -9.89 10.33
C PHE A 458 8.49 -8.39 10.60
N SER A 459 7.82 -7.88 11.63
CA SER A 459 7.78 -6.45 11.97
C SER A 459 9.18 -5.84 12.15
N SER A 460 10.11 -6.61 12.71
CA SER A 460 11.49 -6.15 12.95
C SER A 460 12.44 -6.27 11.75
N ASP A 461 11.96 -6.66 10.57
CA ASP A 461 12.79 -6.71 9.36
C ASP A 461 13.33 -5.30 9.03
N LEU A 462 14.66 -5.19 8.93
CA LEU A 462 15.33 -3.91 8.71
C LEU A 462 15.28 -3.44 7.26
N THR A 463 14.92 -4.33 6.33
CA THR A 463 14.91 -4.05 4.90
C THR A 463 13.49 -3.68 4.45
N TRP A 464 12.48 -4.40 4.94
CA TRP A 464 11.08 -4.23 4.54
C TRP A 464 10.14 -4.21 5.76
N PRO A 465 10.25 -3.23 6.66
CA PRO A 465 9.36 -3.16 7.83
C PRO A 465 7.88 -3.06 7.42
N PHE A 466 7.01 -3.81 8.10
CA PHE A 466 5.55 -3.76 7.96
C PHE A 466 4.85 -4.44 9.13
N SER A 467 3.53 -4.25 9.25
CA SER A 467 2.74 -4.79 10.37
C SER A 467 1.26 -4.88 10.04
N ASP A 468 0.98 -5.03 8.76
CA ASP A 468 -0.35 -5.06 8.17
C ASP A 468 -0.43 -6.19 7.14
N ASP A 469 -1.65 -6.54 6.75
CA ASP A 469 -1.97 -7.62 5.83
C ASP A 469 -2.54 -7.10 4.50
N ILE A 470 -3.30 -7.91 3.76
CA ILE A 470 -3.81 -7.60 2.41
C ILE A 470 -4.84 -6.46 2.38
N ASP A 471 -5.58 -6.24 3.47
CA ASP A 471 -6.66 -5.26 3.63
C ASP A 471 -6.39 -4.29 4.79
N ASP A 472 -5.10 -4.10 5.08
CA ASP A 472 -4.57 -3.09 6.00
C ASP A 472 -4.87 -3.37 7.50
N ASP A 473 -5.40 -4.55 7.81
CA ASP A 473 -5.61 -5.04 9.17
C ASP A 473 -4.28 -5.26 9.90
N THR A 474 -4.28 -5.01 11.22
CA THR A 474 -3.03 -4.99 11.99
C THR A 474 -2.56 -6.38 12.37
N ARG A 475 -1.35 -6.75 11.91
CA ARG A 475 -0.66 -7.95 12.39
C ARG A 475 -0.09 -7.75 13.78
N SER A 476 -0.48 -8.62 14.72
CA SER A 476 -0.10 -8.45 16.13
C SER A 476 0.12 -9.78 16.85
N GLY A 477 1.16 -9.85 17.68
CA GLY A 477 1.50 -11.12 18.32
C GLY A 477 2.16 -12.07 17.34
N THR A 478 1.74 -13.33 17.33
CA THR A 478 2.12 -14.28 16.29
C THR A 478 1.27 -13.97 15.07
N TRP A 479 1.87 -13.92 13.89
CA TRP A 479 1.13 -13.59 12.68
C TRP A 479 0.46 -14.83 12.11
N ASP A 480 -0.58 -14.63 11.32
CA ASP A 480 -1.20 -15.70 10.55
C ASP A 480 -0.36 -16.08 9.33
N ILE A 481 -0.48 -17.34 8.88
CA ILE A 481 0.11 -17.79 7.62
C ILE A 481 -0.86 -17.48 6.48
N GLY A 482 -0.40 -16.67 5.51
CA GLY A 482 -1.17 -16.25 4.34
C GLY A 482 -1.23 -14.74 4.19
N ALA A 483 -1.95 -14.27 3.17
CA ALA A 483 -2.09 -12.85 2.88
C ALA A 483 -2.92 -12.07 3.91
N ASP A 484 -3.81 -12.75 4.61
CA ASP A 484 -4.77 -12.23 5.58
C ASP A 484 -4.26 -12.39 7.02
N GLU A 485 -4.68 -11.51 7.92
CA GLU A 485 -4.64 -11.70 9.36
C GLU A 485 -6.08 -11.82 9.88
N TYR A 486 -6.41 -12.93 10.50
CA TYR A 486 -7.71 -13.12 11.11
C TYR A 486 -7.92 -12.12 12.25
N ILE A 487 -8.74 -11.12 12.00
CA ILE A 487 -9.26 -10.26 13.06
C ILE A 487 -10.56 -10.84 13.60
N SER A 488 -10.58 -11.17 14.89
CA SER A 488 -11.83 -11.49 15.57
C SER A 488 -12.73 -10.26 15.49
N SER A 489 -13.79 -10.32 14.69
CA SER A 489 -14.80 -9.26 14.70
C SER A 489 -15.27 -9.07 16.16
N GLY A 490 -14.86 -7.94 16.76
CA GLY A 490 -15.45 -7.51 18.03
C GLY A 490 -16.96 -7.43 17.86
N PRO A 491 -17.77 -7.51 18.94
CA PRO A 491 -19.20 -7.34 18.81
C PRO A 491 -19.43 -6.02 18.07
N SER A 492 -20.02 -6.09 16.88
CA SER A 492 -20.42 -4.89 16.15
C SER A 492 -21.18 -4.00 17.14
N PRO A 493 -20.89 -2.69 17.25
CA PRO A 493 -21.68 -1.83 18.11
C PRO A 493 -23.12 -2.01 17.69
N SER A 494 -23.90 -2.66 18.54
CA SER A 494 -25.30 -2.93 18.25
C SER A 494 -25.93 -1.56 18.11
N PHE A 495 -26.28 -1.18 16.88
CA PHE A 495 -27.16 -0.05 16.65
C PHE A 495 -28.45 -0.38 17.39
N CYS A 496 -28.59 0.20 18.58
CA CYS A 496 -29.86 0.26 19.25
C CYS A 496 -30.72 1.17 18.38
N VAL A 497 -31.42 0.60 17.41
CA VAL A 497 -32.51 1.30 16.75
C VAL A 497 -33.56 1.50 17.83
N PRO A 498 -33.85 2.74 18.28
CA PRO A 498 -34.96 2.95 19.18
C PRO A 498 -36.23 2.56 18.43
N ILE A 499 -36.82 1.41 18.76
CA ILE A 499 -38.19 1.11 18.39
C ILE A 499 -39.06 2.06 19.22
N PHE A 500 -39.50 3.15 18.61
CA PHE A 500 -40.59 3.96 19.16
C PHE A 500 -41.89 3.16 19.00
N SER A 501 -42.24 2.41 20.04
CA SER A 501 -43.62 1.95 20.24
C SER A 501 -44.48 3.15 20.62
N THR A 502 -45.63 3.32 19.96
CA THR A 502 -46.59 4.41 20.22
C THR A 502 -47.33 4.29 21.55
N ASP A 503 -47.03 3.26 22.34
CA ASP A 503 -47.82 2.89 23.50
C ASP A 503 -46.97 3.07 24.76
N GLY A 504 -47.17 4.20 25.43
CA GLY A 504 -46.30 4.74 26.49
C GLY A 504 -46.16 3.89 27.75
N ILE A 505 -45.37 2.81 27.69
CA ILE A 505 -44.87 2.08 28.86
C ILE A 505 -43.38 1.83 28.68
N HIS A 506 -42.56 2.52 29.45
CA HIS A 506 -41.10 2.36 29.46
C HIS A 506 -40.71 1.14 30.30
N SER A 507 -40.06 0.16 29.71
CA SER A 507 -39.27 -0.86 30.42
C SER A 507 -38.08 -1.26 29.56
N LEU A 508 -36.88 -0.91 30.03
CA LEU A 508 -35.61 -1.27 29.43
C LEU A 508 -35.22 -2.66 29.98
N ILE A 509 -35.21 -3.70 29.15
CA ILE A 509 -34.79 -5.05 29.56
C ILE A 509 -33.37 -5.29 29.03
N PHE A 510 -32.41 -5.43 29.94
CA PHE A 510 -31.08 -5.97 29.65
C PHE A 510 -30.98 -7.39 30.19
N GLY A 511 -30.37 -8.28 29.41
CA GLY A 511 -29.73 -9.52 29.88
C GLY A 511 -30.68 -10.56 30.50
N GLY A 512 -30.90 -11.66 29.78
CA GLY A 512 -31.68 -12.78 30.29
C GLY A 512 -31.08 -13.38 31.58
N GLN A 513 -31.72 -13.14 32.72
CA GLN A 513 -31.89 -14.11 33.79
C GLN A 513 -33.24 -13.87 34.49
N VAL A 514 -34.16 -14.82 34.33
CA VAL A 514 -35.33 -14.94 35.21
C VAL A 514 -34.89 -15.79 36.39
N ILE A 515 -34.64 -15.18 37.54
CA ILE A 515 -34.58 -15.88 38.81
C ILE A 515 -35.97 -15.82 39.44
N LYS A 516 -36.55 -16.97 39.75
CA LYS A 516 -37.74 -17.08 40.59
C LYS A 516 -37.38 -16.97 42.06
#